data_AF-C1G8M7-F1
#
_entry.id   AF-C1G8M7-F1
#
_cell.length_a   1.000
_cell.length_b   1.000
_cell.length_c   1.000
_cell.angle_alpha   90.00
_cell.angle_beta   90.00
_cell.angle_gamma   90.00
#
_symmetry.space_group_name_H-M   'P 1'
#
loop_
_entity.id
_entity.type
_entity.pdbx_description
1 polymer ?
#
loop_
_entity_poly.entity_id
_entity_poly.type
_entity_poly.pdbx_seq_one_letter_code
_entity_poly.pdbx_strand_id
1 'polypeptide(L)'
;MSFEEGGTLALTVFPHYHLTLLVGFSNDPTMSTNMCCNSHSHTHEQICAVIPEEPGRKHENVMPNVERYSHWAKAIMNHNGYDEWHVFELPKLVIEEIIEANYHWLVEDKADETRIAHIAAHFPKTMSDMPIDFVFRPGKKWFCRLDLTNPTDELEQKLPVTSLKELVWRLCTSSLAHGALLIDVEQQPKLFLIPFDDTFRQSLEFRAFCPPGSPHVTAVSQRHWLTPFPNGTIENMIWLAKVVFQCANRLRYEILEYSMQIPDRTVSHDIHTRGFVFDFLLTPGMEGRLVDINGFGAMGGTGSCLFNWIRDAHVLYGLKTYVEIRVSTAIMPADYKVNLEATTTQPADEDADKDADEHADEHADEHADEHADVHADEDADKDADEHADEDADKDADKDADEHADKDTDKHADEDADKDTDKHADEHADEHADKNTDAVAESKKAGKDRVL
;
A
#
# COMPACT_ATOMS: atom_id res chain seq x y z
N MET A 1 0.72 11.49 -29.08
CA MET A 1 1.63 12.02 -28.05
C MET A 1 1.22 13.45 -27.78
N SER A 2 0.80 13.74 -26.55
CA SER A 2 0.55 15.09 -26.04
C SER A 2 1.36 15.23 -24.76
N PHE A 3 2.11 16.33 -24.66
CA PHE A 3 2.66 16.79 -23.40
C PHE A 3 1.61 17.70 -22.76
N GLU A 4 1.14 17.32 -21.57
CA GLU A 4 0.30 18.20 -20.75
C GLU A 4 1.19 18.96 -19.76
N GLU A 5 0.78 20.17 -19.36
CA GLU A 5 1.53 20.99 -18.41
C GLU A 5 1.70 20.24 -17.08
N GLY A 6 2.94 19.98 -16.69
CA GLY A 6 3.26 19.20 -15.47
C GLY A 6 4.02 17.88 -15.68
N GLY A 7 4.63 17.65 -16.85
CA GLY A 7 5.56 16.52 -17.05
C GLY A 7 4.91 15.18 -17.43
N THR A 8 3.63 15.16 -17.74
CA THR A 8 2.94 13.92 -18.16
C THR A 8 3.11 13.66 -19.65
N LEU A 9 3.50 12.42 -20.00
CA LEU A 9 3.61 11.91 -21.36
C LEU A 9 2.55 10.84 -21.62
N ALA A 10 1.44 11.24 -22.26
CA ALA A 10 0.36 10.32 -22.61
C ALA A 10 0.62 9.60 -23.94
N LEU A 11 0.61 8.27 -23.90
CA LEU A 11 0.75 7.38 -25.05
C LEU A 11 -0.54 6.55 -25.23
N THR A 12 -1.32 6.87 -26.26
CA THR A 12 -2.37 5.96 -26.75
C THR A 12 -1.70 4.80 -27.48
N VAL A 13 -1.62 3.64 -26.82
CA VAL A 13 -0.87 2.49 -27.34
C VAL A 13 -1.75 1.56 -28.19
N PHE A 14 -2.99 1.32 -27.75
CA PHE A 14 -3.93 0.39 -28.40
C PHE A 14 -5.39 0.87 -28.24
N PRO A 15 -6.34 0.42 -29.08
CA PRO A 15 -7.73 0.91 -29.06
C PRO A 15 -8.54 0.59 -27.79
N HIS A 16 -7.95 -0.09 -26.80
CA HIS A 16 -8.64 -0.53 -25.57
C HIS A 16 -7.96 -0.06 -24.28
N TYR A 17 -6.71 0.44 -24.33
CA TYR A 17 -6.02 0.97 -23.16
C TYR A 17 -5.03 2.09 -23.51
N HIS A 18 -4.88 3.03 -22.59
CA HIS A 18 -3.93 4.14 -22.66
C HIS A 18 -2.82 3.92 -21.63
N LEU A 19 -1.57 4.22 -22.03
CA LEU A 19 -0.43 4.25 -21.13
C LEU A 19 -0.08 5.70 -20.84
N THR A 20 -0.22 6.09 -19.58
CA THR A 20 0.16 7.41 -19.09
C THR A 20 1.52 7.27 -18.38
N LEU A 21 2.57 7.77 -19.00
CA LEU A 21 3.90 7.85 -18.40
C LEU A 21 4.00 9.15 -17.60
N LEU A 22 4.16 9.04 -16.29
CA LEU A 22 4.35 10.20 -15.42
C LEU A 22 5.86 10.45 -15.28
N VAL A 23 6.35 11.51 -15.94
CA VAL A 23 7.74 11.94 -15.87
C VAL A 23 7.86 13.02 -14.81
N GLY A 24 8.83 12.87 -13.88
CA GLY A 24 9.18 13.97 -12.97
C GLY A 24 8.92 13.73 -11.49
N PHE A 25 9.13 12.51 -10.99
CA PHE A 25 9.59 12.38 -9.60
C PHE A 25 11.10 12.60 -9.59
N SER A 26 11.49 13.86 -9.41
CA SER A 26 12.86 14.20 -9.04
C SER A 26 13.13 13.66 -7.62
N ASN A 27 14.36 13.22 -7.35
CA ASN A 27 14.81 12.97 -5.98
C ASN A 27 15.00 14.28 -5.17
N ASP A 28 14.75 15.44 -5.79
CA ASP A 28 14.70 16.75 -5.16
C ASP A 28 13.32 16.96 -4.47
N PRO A 29 13.25 16.98 -3.12
CA PRO A 29 12.00 17.17 -2.39
C PRO A 29 11.36 18.55 -2.63
N THR A 30 12.09 19.53 -3.19
CA THR A 30 11.56 20.86 -3.51
C THR A 30 10.80 20.92 -4.84
N MET A 31 10.95 19.92 -5.72
CA MET A 31 10.20 19.81 -6.99
C MET A 31 8.78 19.22 -6.83
N SER A 32 8.29 19.05 -5.60
CA SER A 32 6.94 18.56 -5.28
C SER A 32 5.84 19.62 -5.55
N THR A 33 5.54 19.93 -6.81
CA THR A 33 4.39 20.81 -7.17
C THR A 33 3.64 20.36 -8.44
N ASN A 34 2.60 19.52 -8.26
CA ASN A 34 1.23 19.71 -8.82
C ASN A 34 0.36 18.43 -8.83
N MET A 35 0.97 17.24 -8.83
CA MET A 35 0.24 15.98 -8.71
C MET A 35 0.04 15.58 -7.24
N CYS A 36 -1.08 16.01 -6.65
CA CYS A 36 -1.58 15.46 -5.38
C CYS A 36 -2.09 14.02 -5.59
N CYS A 37 -1.16 13.08 -5.74
CA CYS A 37 -1.36 11.64 -5.73
C CYS A 37 -1.67 11.13 -4.31
N ASN A 38 -2.68 11.73 -3.67
CA ASN A 38 -3.30 11.26 -2.44
C ASN A 38 -4.58 12.04 -2.16
N SER A 39 -5.69 11.32 -1.97
CA SER A 39 -6.62 11.56 -0.87
C SER A 39 -7.52 10.33 -0.75
N HIS A 40 -7.24 9.48 0.23
CA HIS A 40 -8.24 8.55 0.77
C HIS A 40 -9.26 9.35 1.61
N SER A 41 -10.35 8.73 2.04
CA SER A 41 -11.30 9.36 2.98
C SER A 41 -12.01 10.62 2.46
N HIS A 42 -12.28 10.71 1.15
CA HIS A 42 -13.12 11.78 0.60
C HIS A 42 -14.55 11.73 1.16
N THR A 43 -15.22 12.89 1.22
CA THR A 43 -16.64 12.92 1.63
C THR A 43 -17.55 12.38 0.52
N HIS A 44 -18.72 11.87 0.92
CA HIS A 44 -19.77 11.42 -0.02
C HIS A 44 -20.15 12.53 -1.02
N GLU A 45 -20.24 13.78 -0.54
CA GLU A 45 -20.54 14.96 -1.36
C GLU A 45 -19.45 15.24 -2.40
N GLN A 46 -18.16 15.13 -2.03
CA GLN A 46 -17.03 15.35 -2.95
C GLN A 46 -17.08 14.38 -4.14
N ILE A 47 -17.30 13.08 -3.86
CA ILE A 47 -17.36 12.08 -4.94
C ILE A 47 -18.67 12.18 -5.73
N CYS A 48 -19.82 12.41 -5.07
CA CYS A 48 -21.10 12.58 -5.76
C CYS A 48 -21.13 13.78 -6.72
N ALA A 49 -20.39 14.85 -6.41
CA ALA A 49 -20.30 16.03 -7.27
C ALA A 49 -19.62 15.73 -8.63
N VAL A 50 -18.79 14.69 -8.71
CA VAL A 50 -18.07 14.30 -9.93
C VAL A 50 -18.63 13.01 -10.55
N ILE A 51 -19.08 12.07 -9.71
CA ILE A 51 -19.67 10.79 -10.08
C ILE A 51 -21.03 10.66 -9.36
N PRO A 52 -22.15 11.09 -9.96
CA PRO A 52 -23.46 10.90 -9.38
C PRO A 52 -23.78 9.41 -9.12
N GLU A 53 -24.55 9.13 -8.07
CA GLU A 53 -25.06 7.79 -7.80
C GLU A 53 -26.16 7.41 -8.79
N GLU A 54 -26.16 6.14 -9.20
CA GLU A 54 -27.11 5.55 -10.14
C GLU A 54 -27.51 4.14 -9.64
N PRO A 55 -28.61 3.53 -10.13
CA PRO A 55 -28.94 2.15 -9.82
C PRO A 55 -27.79 1.19 -10.20
N GLY A 56 -27.09 0.65 -9.20
CA GLY A 56 -25.88 -0.18 -9.38
C GLY A 56 -24.54 0.55 -9.25
N ARG A 57 -24.53 1.87 -9.00
CA ARG A 57 -23.33 2.64 -8.62
C ARG A 57 -23.65 3.54 -7.43
N LYS A 58 -23.20 3.14 -6.25
CA LYS A 58 -23.28 3.92 -5.01
C LYS A 58 -21.90 4.13 -4.40
N HIS A 59 -21.76 5.18 -3.61
CA HIS A 59 -20.54 5.44 -2.84
C HIS A 59 -20.77 5.00 -1.40
N GLU A 60 -20.44 3.74 -1.13
CA GLU A 60 -20.60 3.13 0.20
C GLU A 60 -19.23 2.90 0.83
N ASN A 61 -19.03 3.44 2.04
CA ASN A 61 -17.77 3.35 2.80
C ASN A 61 -17.42 1.91 3.22
N VAL A 62 -16.12 1.63 3.44
CA VAL A 62 -15.45 0.39 3.92
C VAL A 62 -16.12 -0.97 3.61
N MET A 63 -15.35 -1.91 3.10
CA MET A 63 -15.81 -3.28 2.85
C MET A 63 -15.10 -4.24 3.82
N PRO A 64 -15.42 -4.23 5.13
CA PRO A 64 -14.57 -4.85 6.16
C PRO A 64 -14.41 -6.36 5.98
N ASN A 65 -15.44 -7.04 5.44
CA ASN A 65 -15.34 -8.47 5.15
C ASN A 65 -14.53 -8.75 3.88
N VAL A 66 -14.46 -7.82 2.91
CA VAL A 66 -13.60 -7.94 1.72
C VAL A 66 -12.14 -7.62 2.05
N GLU A 67 -11.90 -6.63 2.92
CA GLU A 67 -10.56 -6.20 3.33
C GLU A 67 -9.88 -7.19 4.30
N ARG A 68 -10.64 -8.11 4.92
CA ARG A 68 -10.12 -9.13 5.83
C ARG A 68 -9.27 -10.18 5.09
N TYR A 69 -7.97 -10.20 5.38
CA TYR A 69 -7.00 -11.04 4.69
C TYR A 69 -7.30 -12.54 4.75
N SER A 70 -7.86 -13.06 5.85
CA SER A 70 -8.19 -14.49 6.02
C SER A 70 -9.19 -15.03 5.00
N HIS A 71 -10.00 -14.18 4.37
CA HIS A 71 -10.85 -14.58 3.26
C HIS A 71 -10.06 -14.86 1.97
N TRP A 72 -8.93 -14.17 1.77
CA TRP A 72 -8.11 -14.23 0.55
C TRP A 72 -6.82 -15.00 0.69
N ALA A 73 -6.32 -15.22 1.92
CA ALA A 73 -5.04 -15.82 2.21
C ALA A 73 -4.78 -17.10 1.38
N LYS A 74 -5.73 -18.04 1.34
CA LYS A 74 -5.59 -19.28 0.56
C LYS A 74 -5.50 -19.04 -0.96
N ALA A 75 -6.26 -18.08 -1.51
CA ALA A 75 -6.08 -17.69 -2.91
C ALA A 75 -4.68 -17.12 -3.14
N ILE A 76 -4.21 -16.25 -2.26
CA ILE A 76 -2.88 -15.61 -2.35
C ILE A 76 -1.77 -16.66 -2.29
N MET A 77 -1.80 -17.60 -1.33
CA MET A 77 -0.81 -18.68 -1.26
C MET A 77 -0.79 -19.53 -2.54
N ASN A 78 -1.96 -19.89 -3.06
CA ASN A 78 -2.08 -20.67 -4.30
C ASN A 78 -1.48 -19.94 -5.51
N HIS A 79 -1.79 -18.64 -5.71
CA HIS A 79 -1.24 -17.86 -6.84
C HIS A 79 0.27 -17.65 -6.75
N ASN A 80 0.83 -17.66 -5.53
CA ASN A 80 2.27 -17.54 -5.31
C ASN A 80 3.01 -18.89 -5.32
N GLY A 81 2.29 -20.01 -5.41
CA GLY A 81 2.87 -21.36 -5.42
C GLY A 81 3.49 -21.77 -4.08
N TYR A 82 3.07 -21.15 -2.97
CA TYR A 82 3.61 -21.44 -1.65
C TYR A 82 3.08 -22.79 -1.14
N ASP A 83 4.01 -23.67 -0.73
CA ASP A 83 3.74 -25.00 -0.17
C ASP A 83 3.60 -24.99 1.35
N GLU A 84 4.14 -23.96 2.01
CA GLU A 84 4.13 -23.79 3.46
C GLU A 84 3.83 -22.35 3.88
N TRP A 85 2.80 -22.18 4.69
CA TRP A 85 2.51 -20.96 5.44
C TRP A 85 1.90 -21.34 6.79
N HIS A 86 1.94 -20.43 7.75
CA HIS A 86 1.41 -20.67 9.10
C HIS A 86 0.37 -19.61 9.46
N VAL A 87 -0.65 -20.01 10.21
CA VAL A 87 -1.71 -19.12 10.71
C VAL A 87 -1.84 -19.34 12.20
N PHE A 88 -1.87 -18.26 12.97
CA PHE A 88 -2.14 -18.24 14.39
C PHE A 88 -3.48 -17.55 14.64
N GLU A 89 -4.27 -18.10 15.54
CA GLU A 89 -5.43 -17.43 16.14
C GLU A 89 -4.94 -16.83 17.47
N LEU A 90 -4.92 -15.50 17.58
CA LEU A 90 -4.35 -14.84 18.76
C LEU A 90 -5.37 -14.85 19.93
N PRO A 91 -5.05 -15.42 21.10
CA PRO A 91 -5.93 -15.36 22.26
C PRO A 91 -6.06 -13.92 22.78
N LYS A 92 -7.25 -13.55 23.26
CA LYS A 92 -7.52 -12.21 23.82
C LYS A 92 -6.48 -11.74 24.85
N LEU A 93 -6.06 -12.61 25.77
CA LEU A 93 -5.01 -12.29 26.76
C LEU A 93 -3.65 -11.97 26.13
N VAL A 94 -3.28 -12.65 25.03
CA VAL A 94 -2.03 -12.37 24.30
C VAL A 94 -2.15 -11.03 23.55
N ILE A 95 -3.34 -10.71 23.04
CA ILE A 95 -3.62 -9.42 22.38
C ILE A 95 -3.55 -8.26 23.38
N GLU A 96 -4.16 -8.42 24.56
CA GLU A 96 -4.12 -7.42 25.64
C GLU A 96 -2.67 -7.14 26.08
N GLU A 97 -1.84 -8.18 26.25
CA GLU A 97 -0.40 -8.03 26.55
C GLU A 97 0.40 -7.35 25.44
N ILE A 98 0.12 -7.62 24.15
CA ILE A 98 0.74 -6.95 23.01
C ILE A 98 0.35 -5.46 22.97
N ILE A 99 -0.92 -5.15 23.24
CA ILE A 99 -1.44 -3.77 23.29
C ILE A 99 -0.79 -3.00 24.45
N GLU A 100 -0.66 -3.60 25.63
CA GLU A 100 0.09 -3.01 26.76
C GLU A 100 1.58 -2.79 26.43
N ALA A 101 2.24 -3.78 25.80
CA ALA A 101 3.63 -3.64 25.37
C ALA A 101 3.83 -2.48 24.38
N ASN A 102 2.87 -2.25 23.48
CA ASN A 102 2.91 -1.14 22.54
C ASN A 102 2.69 0.22 23.22
N TYR A 103 1.86 0.31 24.26
CA TYR A 103 1.77 1.55 25.06
C TYR A 103 3.10 1.91 25.73
N HIS A 104 3.85 0.93 26.24
CA HIS A 104 5.21 1.18 26.75
C HIS A 104 6.16 1.64 25.64
N TRP A 105 6.14 0.99 24.47
CA TRP A 105 6.94 1.42 23.31
C TRP A 105 6.66 2.88 22.92
N LEU A 106 5.39 3.26 22.77
CA LEU A 106 4.97 4.62 22.38
C LEU A 106 5.30 5.71 23.41
N VAL A 107 5.50 5.35 24.68
CA VAL A 107 5.79 6.30 25.77
C VAL A 107 7.28 6.37 26.10
N GLU A 108 8.00 5.25 26.00
CA GLU A 108 9.39 5.12 26.44
C GLU A 108 10.41 5.03 25.28
N ASP A 109 9.94 4.97 24.03
CA ASP A 109 10.73 4.66 22.81
C ASP A 109 11.63 3.42 22.99
N LYS A 110 11.10 2.44 23.74
CA LYS A 110 11.86 1.29 24.22
C LYS A 110 10.99 0.06 24.39
N ALA A 111 11.42 -1.04 23.80
CA ALA A 111 10.73 -2.32 23.90
C ALA A 111 10.91 -2.94 25.29
N ASP A 112 9.81 -3.37 25.93
CA ASP A 112 9.85 -4.17 27.15
C ASP A 112 10.23 -5.62 26.81
N GLU A 113 11.54 -5.87 26.82
CA GLU A 113 12.17 -7.18 26.65
C GLU A 113 11.62 -8.27 27.60
N THR A 114 11.18 -7.89 28.81
CA THR A 114 10.65 -8.84 29.79
C THR A 114 9.24 -9.27 29.40
N ARG A 115 8.39 -8.32 29.02
CA ARG A 115 7.04 -8.59 28.53
C ARG A 115 7.04 -9.28 27.18
N ILE A 116 7.96 -8.95 26.28
CA ILE A 116 8.14 -9.64 24.99
C ILE A 116 8.54 -11.11 25.21
N ALA A 117 9.45 -11.40 26.15
CA ALA A 117 9.77 -12.77 26.53
C ALA A 117 8.58 -13.50 27.17
N HIS A 118 7.78 -12.80 27.99
CA HIS A 118 6.55 -13.34 28.60
C HIS A 118 5.48 -13.70 27.55
N ILE A 119 5.23 -12.81 26.59
CA ILE A 119 4.29 -13.03 25.47
C ILE A 119 4.77 -14.20 24.61
N ALA A 120 6.07 -14.24 24.26
CA ALA A 120 6.64 -15.34 23.49
C ALA A 120 6.51 -16.71 24.18
N ALA A 121 6.65 -16.76 25.52
CA ALA A 121 6.46 -17.99 26.30
C ALA A 121 5.01 -18.52 26.32
N HIS A 122 4.02 -17.64 26.06
CA HIS A 122 2.60 -17.96 26.04
C HIS A 122 1.97 -17.88 24.63
N PHE A 123 2.80 -17.76 23.60
CA PHE A 123 2.32 -17.59 22.23
C PHE A 123 1.57 -18.83 21.74
N PRO A 124 0.43 -18.68 21.02
CA PRO A 124 -0.34 -19.81 20.54
C PRO A 124 0.44 -20.70 19.56
N LYS A 125 0.01 -21.96 19.45
CA LYS A 125 0.40 -22.81 18.30
C LYS A 125 -0.29 -22.33 17.03
N THR A 126 0.17 -22.83 15.88
CA THR A 126 -0.56 -22.61 14.63
C THR A 126 -1.92 -23.31 14.64
N MET A 127 -2.87 -22.84 13.83
CA MET A 127 -4.16 -23.50 13.57
C MET A 127 -4.02 -24.88 12.90
N SER A 128 -2.81 -25.23 12.45
CA SER A 128 -2.42 -26.54 11.90
C SER A 128 -1.69 -27.43 12.92
N ASP A 129 -1.72 -27.08 14.21
CA ASP A 129 -1.04 -27.76 15.32
C ASP A 129 0.50 -27.88 15.19
N MET A 130 1.11 -27.07 14.31
CA MET A 130 2.56 -27.09 14.09
C MET A 130 3.29 -26.42 15.27
N PRO A 131 4.36 -27.04 15.82
CA PRO A 131 5.16 -26.44 16.89
C PRO A 131 5.91 -25.18 16.43
N ILE A 132 6.07 -24.21 17.33
CA ILE A 132 6.87 -22.98 17.11
C ILE A 132 8.28 -23.30 16.58
N ASP A 133 8.95 -24.29 17.16
CA ASP A 133 10.31 -24.70 16.74
C ASP A 133 10.37 -25.24 15.30
N PHE A 134 9.24 -25.74 14.76
CA PHE A 134 9.14 -26.12 13.35
C PHE A 134 8.92 -24.88 12.47
N VAL A 135 8.06 -23.95 12.90
CA VAL A 135 7.76 -22.71 12.16
C VAL A 135 9.03 -21.87 12.00
N PHE A 136 9.78 -21.68 13.08
CA PHE A 136 11.03 -20.90 13.12
C PHE A 136 12.29 -21.77 13.04
N ARG A 137 12.22 -22.90 12.32
CA ARG A 137 13.40 -23.74 12.09
C ARG A 137 14.46 -23.02 11.24
N PRO A 138 15.76 -23.33 11.40
CA PRO A 138 16.83 -22.63 10.71
C PRO A 138 16.63 -22.55 9.19
N GLY A 139 16.87 -21.36 8.63
CA GLY A 139 16.72 -21.08 7.20
C GLY A 139 15.32 -20.67 6.75
N LYS A 140 14.30 -20.69 7.62
CA LYS A 140 13.00 -20.08 7.30
C LYS A 140 12.99 -18.57 7.57
N LYS A 141 12.37 -17.85 6.64
CA LYS A 141 12.13 -16.41 6.66
C LYS A 141 10.65 -16.17 6.40
N TRP A 142 10.02 -15.31 7.20
CA TRP A 142 8.58 -15.07 7.12
C TRP A 142 8.28 -13.58 6.95
N PHE A 143 7.38 -13.26 6.03
CA PHE A 143 6.60 -12.03 6.07
C PHE A 143 5.42 -12.23 7.03
N CYS A 144 5.19 -11.30 7.95
CA CYS A 144 4.09 -11.38 8.91
C CYS A 144 2.96 -10.41 8.55
N ARG A 145 1.71 -10.84 8.74
CA ARG A 145 0.51 -10.03 8.44
C ARG A 145 -0.64 -10.35 9.39
N LEU A 146 -1.36 -9.33 9.87
CA LEU A 146 -2.64 -9.46 10.56
C LEU A 146 -3.81 -9.39 9.57
N ASP A 147 -4.98 -9.86 9.99
CA ASP A 147 -6.20 -9.86 9.17
C ASP A 147 -6.53 -8.48 8.54
N LEU A 148 -6.24 -7.38 9.24
CA LEU A 148 -6.56 -6.01 8.81
C LEU A 148 -5.33 -5.15 8.43
N THR A 149 -4.10 -5.62 8.65
CA THR A 149 -2.90 -4.80 8.38
C THR A 149 -1.61 -5.61 8.30
N ASN A 150 -0.59 -5.06 7.67
CA ASN A 150 0.79 -5.52 7.86
C ASN A 150 1.32 -4.86 9.15
N PRO A 151 1.72 -5.61 10.20
CA PRO A 151 2.14 -5.07 11.48
C PRO A 151 3.58 -4.55 11.40
N THR A 152 3.85 -3.56 10.56
CA THR A 152 5.21 -3.04 10.37
C THR A 152 5.22 -1.60 9.87
N ASP A 153 5.85 -0.74 10.66
CA ASP A 153 6.00 0.68 10.41
C ASP A 153 7.25 0.90 9.51
N GLU A 154 7.32 2.01 8.75
CA GLU A 154 7.95 2.06 7.40
C GLU A 154 9.42 1.61 7.28
N LEU A 155 10.24 1.77 8.32
CA LEU A 155 11.66 1.39 8.32
C LEU A 155 11.89 -0.13 8.29
N GLU A 156 10.92 -0.91 8.74
CA GLU A 156 11.10 -2.32 9.08
C GLU A 156 10.44 -3.32 8.12
N GLN A 157 9.66 -2.83 7.15
CA GLN A 157 8.88 -3.64 6.18
C GLN A 157 9.77 -4.53 5.31
N LYS A 158 11.07 -4.27 5.28
CA LYS A 158 12.07 -4.91 4.43
C LYS A 158 12.78 -6.11 5.08
N LEU A 159 12.56 -6.37 6.37
CA LEU A 159 13.24 -7.45 7.09
C LEU A 159 12.31 -8.66 7.33
N PRO A 160 12.78 -9.90 7.05
CA PRO A 160 12.05 -11.10 7.38
C PRO A 160 12.01 -11.35 8.88
N VAL A 161 10.93 -11.94 9.35
CA VAL A 161 10.82 -12.53 10.69
C VAL A 161 11.41 -13.95 10.64
N THR A 162 12.41 -14.21 11.47
CA THR A 162 13.15 -15.49 11.52
C THR A 162 13.04 -16.20 12.88
N SER A 163 12.58 -15.50 13.93
CA SER A 163 12.31 -16.09 15.25
C SER A 163 10.97 -15.65 15.83
N LEU A 164 10.44 -16.43 16.80
CA LEU A 164 9.25 -16.02 17.55
C LEU A 164 9.49 -14.73 18.34
N LYS A 165 10.71 -14.49 18.84
CA LYS A 165 11.04 -13.26 19.55
C LYS A 165 10.90 -12.04 18.63
N GLU A 166 11.41 -12.12 17.40
CA GLU A 166 11.23 -11.07 16.39
C GLU A 166 9.75 -10.86 16.04
N LEU A 167 8.96 -11.93 15.90
CA LEU A 167 7.53 -11.83 15.63
C LEU A 167 6.79 -11.05 16.73
N VAL A 168 7.02 -11.43 17.99
CA VAL A 168 6.38 -10.78 19.14
C VAL A 168 6.87 -9.35 19.29
N TRP A 169 8.17 -9.11 19.16
CA TRP A 169 8.74 -7.76 19.22
C TRP A 169 8.10 -6.85 18.15
N ARG A 170 7.99 -7.31 16.90
CA ARG A 170 7.35 -6.60 15.78
C ARG A 170 5.87 -6.26 16.03
N LEU A 171 5.13 -7.19 16.65
CA LEU A 171 3.72 -6.96 17.04
C LEU A 171 3.61 -5.93 18.16
N CYS A 172 4.56 -5.92 19.11
CA CYS A 172 4.59 -4.98 20.22
C CYS A 172 5.09 -3.57 19.81
N THR A 173 5.92 -3.43 18.78
CA THR A 173 6.47 -2.12 18.36
C THR A 173 5.68 -1.43 17.24
N SER A 174 4.84 -2.15 16.48
CA SER A 174 4.06 -1.53 15.39
C SER A 174 2.77 -0.85 15.86
N SER A 175 2.65 0.44 15.55
CA SER A 175 1.44 1.24 15.79
C SER A 175 0.26 0.75 14.95
N LEU A 176 0.54 0.26 13.73
CA LEU A 176 -0.46 -0.38 12.87
C LEU A 176 -1.02 -1.66 13.50
N ALA A 177 -0.14 -2.50 14.09
CA ALA A 177 -0.55 -3.71 14.78
C ALA A 177 -1.48 -3.41 15.96
N HIS A 178 -1.10 -2.43 16.80
CA HIS A 178 -1.90 -1.97 17.93
C HIS A 178 -3.32 -1.53 17.51
N GLY A 179 -3.43 -0.66 16.51
CA GLY A 179 -4.72 -0.19 16.00
C GLY A 179 -5.60 -1.32 15.44
N ALA A 180 -5.02 -2.23 14.64
CA ALA A 180 -5.75 -3.37 14.08
C ALA A 180 -6.21 -4.35 15.17
N LEU A 181 -5.36 -4.65 16.15
CA LEU A 181 -5.69 -5.55 17.25
C LEU A 181 -6.77 -4.98 18.18
N LEU A 182 -6.75 -3.67 18.48
CA LEU A 182 -7.82 -3.00 19.23
C LEU A 182 -9.19 -3.08 18.54
N ILE A 183 -9.22 -2.94 17.21
CA ILE A 183 -10.45 -3.04 16.41
C ILE A 183 -10.96 -4.49 16.37
N ASP A 184 -10.06 -5.46 16.28
CA ASP A 184 -10.40 -6.85 15.92
C ASP A 184 -10.41 -7.84 17.09
N VAL A 185 -10.03 -7.43 18.31
CA VAL A 185 -9.85 -8.33 19.48
C VAL A 185 -11.03 -9.27 19.77
N GLU A 186 -12.27 -8.80 19.59
CA GLU A 186 -13.48 -9.61 19.81
C GLU A 186 -13.80 -10.57 18.64
N GLN A 187 -13.11 -10.46 17.50
CA GLN A 187 -13.26 -11.31 16.31
C GLN A 187 -12.20 -12.42 16.21
N GLN A 188 -11.31 -12.54 17.21
CA GLN A 188 -10.17 -13.47 17.22
C GLN A 188 -9.21 -13.25 16.02
N PRO A 189 -8.43 -12.15 16.01
CA PRO A 189 -7.63 -11.75 14.87
C PRO A 189 -6.62 -12.84 14.50
N LYS A 190 -6.52 -13.09 13.20
CA LYS A 190 -5.55 -14.03 12.64
C LYS A 190 -4.25 -13.34 12.29
N LEU A 191 -3.15 -14.02 12.61
CA LEU A 191 -1.80 -13.66 12.25
C LEU A 191 -1.25 -14.71 11.28
N PHE A 192 -0.77 -14.24 10.14
CA PHE A 192 -0.24 -15.03 9.04
C PHE A 192 1.28 -14.90 9.00
N LEU A 193 1.97 -16.04 8.84
CA LEU A 193 3.37 -16.10 8.42
C LEU A 193 3.42 -16.71 7.02
N ILE A 194 3.88 -15.90 6.08
CA ILE A 194 3.91 -16.14 4.64
C ILE A 194 5.40 -16.23 4.25
N PRO A 195 5.83 -17.13 3.34
CA PRO A 195 7.21 -17.17 2.90
C PRO A 195 7.72 -15.79 2.47
N PHE A 196 8.83 -15.34 3.06
CA PHE A 196 9.44 -14.08 2.66
C PHE A 196 10.14 -14.24 1.31
N ASP A 197 9.79 -13.40 0.34
CA ASP A 197 10.39 -13.41 -0.99
C ASP A 197 11.53 -12.38 -1.08
N ASP A 198 12.77 -12.84 -0.93
CA ASP A 198 13.97 -12.00 -1.10
C ASP A 198 14.11 -11.41 -2.53
N THR A 199 13.31 -11.89 -3.50
CA THR A 199 13.29 -11.40 -4.89
C THR A 199 12.21 -10.34 -5.16
N PHE A 200 11.41 -9.98 -4.15
CA PHE A 200 10.31 -9.02 -4.26
C PHE A 200 10.78 -7.64 -4.78
N ARG A 201 10.28 -7.24 -5.95
CA ARG A 201 10.61 -5.94 -6.57
C ARG A 201 9.43 -4.98 -6.43
N GLN A 202 9.51 -4.07 -5.46
CA GLN A 202 8.54 -3.01 -5.21
C GLN A 202 8.16 -2.19 -6.47
N SER A 203 9.10 -1.99 -7.40
CA SER A 203 8.85 -1.27 -8.66
C SER A 203 7.96 -2.02 -9.66
N LEU A 204 7.78 -3.34 -9.50
CA LEU A 204 6.93 -4.22 -10.30
C LEU A 204 5.65 -4.63 -9.55
N GLU A 205 5.31 -3.92 -8.48
CA GLU A 205 4.03 -4.05 -7.79
C GLU A 205 3.03 -3.02 -8.33
N PHE A 206 1.81 -3.49 -8.60
CA PHE A 206 0.75 -2.72 -9.22
C PHE A 206 -0.56 -2.86 -8.45
N ARG A 207 -1.40 -1.84 -8.56
CA ARG A 207 -2.76 -1.76 -8.02
C ARG A 207 -3.76 -1.64 -9.16
N ALA A 208 -4.68 -2.58 -9.29
CA ALA A 208 -5.74 -2.57 -10.29
C ALA A 208 -7.10 -2.20 -9.67
N PHE A 209 -7.88 -1.43 -10.43
CA PHE A 209 -9.16 -0.85 -9.99
C PHE A 209 -10.33 -1.51 -10.73
N CYS A 210 -11.29 -2.03 -9.97
CA CYS A 210 -12.48 -2.73 -10.48
C CYS A 210 -13.76 -2.10 -9.90
N PRO A 211 -14.29 -1.02 -10.49
CA PRO A 211 -15.47 -0.33 -9.98
C PRO A 211 -16.75 -1.17 -10.07
N PRO A 212 -17.77 -0.83 -9.25
CA PRO A 212 -19.07 -1.51 -9.29
C PRO A 212 -19.70 -1.46 -10.68
N GLY A 213 -20.29 -2.58 -11.10
CA GLY A 213 -20.95 -2.73 -12.40
C GLY A 213 -20.01 -2.82 -13.61
N SER A 214 -18.69 -2.70 -13.45
CA SER A 214 -17.76 -2.83 -14.58
C SER A 214 -17.47 -4.30 -14.95
N PRO A 215 -17.54 -4.69 -16.23
CA PRO A 215 -17.13 -6.02 -16.69
C PRO A 215 -15.60 -6.19 -16.73
N HIS A 216 -14.80 -5.13 -16.52
CA HIS A 216 -13.35 -5.14 -16.71
C HIS A 216 -12.61 -4.33 -15.62
N VAL A 217 -11.28 -4.47 -15.56
CA VAL A 217 -10.40 -3.50 -14.89
C VAL A 217 -10.50 -2.15 -15.60
N THR A 218 -10.56 -1.03 -14.88
CA THR A 218 -10.69 0.32 -15.48
C THR A 218 -9.42 1.17 -15.37
N ALA A 219 -8.58 0.88 -14.39
CA ALA A 219 -7.28 1.50 -14.23
C ALA A 219 -6.27 0.54 -13.59
N VAL A 220 -4.98 0.77 -13.85
CA VAL A 220 -3.86 0.13 -13.13
C VAL A 220 -2.80 1.18 -12.81
N SER A 221 -2.31 1.20 -11.57
CA SER A 221 -1.19 2.05 -11.13
C SER A 221 -0.02 1.18 -10.73
N GLN A 222 1.21 1.62 -10.98
CA GLN A 222 2.36 1.20 -10.18
C GLN A 222 2.11 1.60 -8.71
N ARG A 223 2.40 0.72 -7.74
CA ARG A 223 2.14 0.98 -6.31
C ARG A 223 3.21 1.90 -5.71
N HIS A 224 4.47 1.55 -5.90
CA HIS A 224 5.64 2.28 -5.38
C HIS A 224 6.09 3.38 -6.35
N TRP A 225 5.32 4.46 -6.41
CA TRP A 225 5.48 5.57 -7.36
C TRP A 225 6.81 6.34 -7.26
N LEU A 226 7.46 6.32 -6.08
CA LEU A 226 8.80 6.90 -5.89
C LEU A 226 9.92 6.05 -6.50
N THR A 227 9.66 4.79 -6.90
CA THR A 227 10.66 3.94 -7.54
C THR A 227 10.49 3.96 -9.06
N PRO A 228 11.46 4.50 -9.83
CA PRO A 228 11.38 4.52 -11.28
C PRO A 228 11.16 3.13 -11.87
N PHE A 229 10.36 3.07 -12.93
CA PHE A 229 10.09 1.85 -13.66
C PHE A 229 11.38 1.25 -14.26
N PRO A 230 11.62 -0.07 -14.13
CA PRO A 230 12.85 -0.68 -14.63
C PRO A 230 12.93 -0.68 -16.16
N ASN A 231 14.15 -0.58 -16.70
CA ASN A 231 14.47 -0.66 -18.13
C ASN A 231 13.73 0.37 -19.00
N GLY A 232 13.88 1.66 -18.68
CA GLY A 232 13.13 2.80 -19.21
C GLY A 232 13.34 3.18 -20.69
N THR A 233 13.22 2.24 -21.63
CA THR A 233 12.85 2.58 -23.02
C THR A 233 11.32 2.61 -23.14
N ILE A 234 10.80 3.41 -24.06
CA ILE A 234 9.34 3.56 -24.21
C ILE A 234 8.72 2.28 -24.79
N GLU A 235 9.45 1.54 -25.62
CA GLU A 235 9.05 0.25 -26.19
C GLU A 235 8.88 -0.81 -25.09
N ASN A 236 9.81 -0.88 -24.13
CA ASN A 236 9.71 -1.80 -22.99
C ASN A 236 8.53 -1.44 -22.08
N MET A 237 8.30 -0.14 -21.84
CA MET A 237 7.16 0.32 -21.03
C MET A 237 5.82 0.01 -21.72
N ILE A 238 5.75 0.18 -23.05
CA ILE A 238 4.59 -0.21 -23.88
C ILE A 238 4.30 -1.72 -23.78
N TRP A 239 5.35 -2.54 -23.91
CA TRP A 239 5.23 -4.00 -23.82
C TRP A 239 4.83 -4.44 -22.41
N LEU A 240 5.47 -3.91 -21.37
CA LEU A 240 5.18 -4.29 -19.99
C LEU A 240 3.79 -3.79 -19.55
N ALA A 241 3.31 -2.63 -20.03
CA ALA A 241 1.93 -2.20 -19.83
C ALA A 241 0.91 -3.19 -20.43
N LYS A 242 1.22 -3.85 -21.55
CA LYS A 242 0.39 -4.92 -22.13
C LYS A 242 0.32 -6.14 -21.20
N VAL A 243 1.47 -6.56 -20.65
CA VAL A 243 1.56 -7.67 -19.69
C VAL A 243 0.80 -7.35 -18.39
N VAL A 244 1.00 -6.15 -17.84
CA VAL A 244 0.27 -5.62 -16.66
C VAL A 244 -1.25 -5.66 -16.90
N PHE A 245 -1.71 -5.19 -18.07
CA PHE A 245 -3.12 -5.23 -18.46
C PHE A 245 -3.69 -6.65 -18.52
N GLN A 246 -2.96 -7.57 -19.16
CA GLN A 246 -3.38 -8.97 -19.30
C GLN A 246 -3.44 -9.67 -17.93
N CYS A 247 -2.43 -9.46 -17.08
CA CYS A 247 -2.38 -10.00 -15.72
C CYS A 247 -3.51 -9.47 -14.84
N ALA A 248 -3.78 -8.15 -14.87
CA ALA A 248 -4.86 -7.55 -14.10
C ALA A 248 -6.23 -8.11 -14.52
N ASN A 249 -6.50 -8.27 -15.82
CA ASN A 249 -7.77 -8.84 -16.26
C ASN A 249 -7.92 -10.32 -15.88
N ARG A 250 -6.85 -11.13 -16.00
CA ARG A 250 -6.86 -12.54 -15.54
C ARG A 250 -7.15 -12.63 -14.04
N LEU A 251 -6.37 -11.93 -13.21
CA LEU A 251 -6.52 -11.91 -11.76
C LEU A 251 -7.92 -11.44 -11.34
N ARG A 252 -8.50 -10.44 -12.02
CA ARG A 252 -9.88 -10.01 -11.78
C ARG A 252 -10.89 -11.17 -11.93
N TYR A 253 -10.78 -12.00 -12.96
CA TYR A 253 -11.67 -13.16 -13.13
C TYR A 253 -11.45 -14.19 -12.01
N GLU A 254 -10.19 -14.53 -11.71
CA GLU A 254 -9.83 -15.49 -10.66
C GLU A 254 -10.33 -15.05 -9.27
N ILE A 255 -10.25 -13.75 -8.95
CA ILE A 255 -10.78 -13.16 -7.71
C ILE A 255 -12.32 -13.29 -7.65
N LEU A 256 -13.01 -12.99 -8.75
CA LEU A 256 -14.48 -13.08 -8.81
C LEU A 256 -14.94 -14.53 -8.63
N GLU A 257 -14.35 -15.49 -9.34
CA GLU A 257 -14.64 -16.92 -9.20
C GLU A 257 -14.29 -17.46 -7.81
N TYR A 258 -13.17 -17.05 -7.24
CA TYR A 258 -12.79 -17.44 -5.88
C TYR A 258 -13.74 -16.86 -4.83
N SER A 259 -14.22 -15.61 -5.01
CA SER A 259 -15.17 -14.99 -4.10
C SER A 259 -16.45 -15.82 -3.91
N MET A 260 -16.93 -16.48 -4.97
CA MET A 260 -18.12 -17.34 -4.93
C MET A 260 -17.90 -18.64 -4.12
N GLN A 261 -16.64 -18.98 -3.83
CA GLN A 261 -16.25 -20.14 -3.02
C GLN A 261 -16.05 -19.79 -1.54
N ILE A 262 -15.94 -18.50 -1.21
CA ILE A 262 -15.80 -18.02 0.17
C ILE A 262 -17.11 -18.33 0.93
N PRO A 263 -17.05 -18.93 2.13
CA PRO A 263 -18.25 -19.27 2.91
C PRO A 263 -19.08 -18.07 3.32
N ASP A 264 -18.44 -16.95 3.68
CA ASP A 264 -19.11 -15.67 3.92
C ASP A 264 -19.62 -15.10 2.58
N ARG A 265 -20.94 -15.11 2.43
CA ARG A 265 -21.63 -14.64 1.22
C ARG A 265 -21.62 -13.12 1.07
N THR A 266 -21.34 -12.35 2.13
CA THR A 266 -21.20 -10.90 2.04
C THR A 266 -19.98 -10.52 1.19
N VAL A 267 -18.87 -11.26 1.32
CA VAL A 267 -17.65 -11.03 0.54
C VAL A 267 -17.91 -11.12 -0.97
N SER A 268 -18.59 -12.18 -1.41
CA SER A 268 -18.95 -12.36 -2.82
C SER A 268 -19.99 -11.33 -3.28
N HIS A 269 -20.97 -10.99 -2.44
CA HIS A 269 -21.94 -9.95 -2.74
C HIS A 269 -21.25 -8.60 -2.96
N ASP A 270 -20.50 -8.11 -1.96
CA ASP A 270 -19.88 -6.79 -1.97
C ASP A 270 -18.89 -6.64 -3.14
N ILE A 271 -18.03 -7.63 -3.40
CA ILE A 271 -17.10 -7.58 -4.54
C ILE A 271 -17.83 -7.42 -5.89
N HIS A 272 -18.98 -8.07 -6.06
CA HIS A 272 -19.75 -8.00 -7.31
C HIS A 272 -20.60 -6.73 -7.43
N THR A 273 -21.11 -6.19 -6.32
CA THR A 273 -22.06 -5.06 -6.32
C THR A 273 -21.43 -3.70 -6.01
N ARG A 274 -20.34 -3.67 -5.24
CA ARG A 274 -19.64 -2.47 -4.77
C ARG A 274 -18.25 -2.29 -5.39
N GLY A 275 -17.73 -3.32 -6.06
CA GLY A 275 -16.42 -3.30 -6.70
C GLY A 275 -15.28 -3.55 -5.72
N PHE A 276 -14.05 -3.63 -6.23
CA PHE A 276 -12.86 -3.91 -5.42
C PHE A 276 -11.59 -3.31 -6.05
N VAL A 277 -10.53 -3.29 -5.27
CA VAL A 277 -9.17 -2.92 -5.70
C VAL A 277 -8.25 -4.06 -5.28
N PHE A 278 -7.28 -4.43 -6.10
CA PHE A 278 -6.33 -5.48 -5.74
C PHE A 278 -4.89 -5.11 -6.11
N ASP A 279 -3.97 -5.52 -5.26
CA ASP A 279 -2.53 -5.39 -5.46
C ASP A 279 -1.98 -6.70 -6.04
N PHE A 280 -1.07 -6.59 -7.00
CA PHE A 280 -0.41 -7.73 -7.61
C PHE A 280 1.04 -7.40 -8.01
N LEU A 281 1.89 -8.40 -7.94
CA LEU A 281 3.32 -8.32 -8.31
C LEU A 281 3.53 -9.00 -9.67
N LEU A 282 4.35 -8.42 -10.54
CA LEU A 282 4.91 -9.16 -11.69
C LEU A 282 6.20 -9.88 -11.29
N THR A 283 6.23 -11.20 -11.50
CA THR A 283 7.43 -12.02 -11.30
C THR A 283 8.50 -11.73 -12.36
N PRO A 284 9.75 -12.19 -12.17
CA PRO A 284 10.76 -12.20 -13.25
C PRO A 284 10.30 -12.95 -14.51
N GLY A 285 9.41 -13.93 -14.37
CA GLY A 285 8.76 -14.65 -15.48
C GLY A 285 7.57 -13.92 -16.10
N MET A 286 7.30 -12.67 -15.69
CA MET A 286 6.23 -11.81 -16.19
C MET A 286 4.80 -12.32 -15.89
N GLU A 287 4.66 -13.13 -14.85
CA GLU A 287 3.39 -13.59 -14.31
C GLU A 287 2.88 -12.64 -13.24
N GLY A 288 1.61 -12.24 -13.31
CA GLY A 288 0.93 -11.52 -12.22
C GLY A 288 0.51 -12.43 -11.07
N ARG A 289 1.00 -12.14 -9.86
CA ARG A 289 0.62 -12.84 -8.62
C ARG A 289 -0.13 -11.91 -7.69
N LEU A 290 -1.26 -12.38 -7.15
CA LEU A 290 -2.07 -11.64 -6.19
C LEU A 290 -1.27 -11.37 -4.90
N VAL A 291 -1.33 -10.14 -4.40
CA VAL A 291 -0.69 -9.70 -3.16
C VAL A 291 -1.74 -9.34 -2.10
N ASP A 292 -2.73 -8.52 -2.46
CA ASP A 292 -3.73 -8.01 -1.50
C ASP A 292 -5.06 -7.63 -2.18
N ILE A 293 -6.16 -7.55 -1.43
CA ILE A 293 -7.49 -7.15 -1.91
C ILE A 293 -8.11 -6.17 -0.93
N ASN A 294 -8.65 -5.07 -1.46
CA ASN A 294 -9.21 -3.94 -0.72
C ASN A 294 -10.59 -3.55 -1.28
N GLY A 295 -11.40 -2.85 -0.48
CA GLY A 295 -12.64 -2.22 -0.96
C GLY A 295 -12.39 -1.14 -2.01
N PHE A 296 -13.35 -0.94 -2.93
CA PHE A 296 -13.29 0.13 -3.92
C PHE A 296 -14.03 1.38 -3.44
N GLY A 297 -13.42 2.55 -3.67
CA GLY A 297 -14.11 3.85 -3.61
C GLY A 297 -13.36 4.92 -2.83
N ALA A 298 -13.68 6.18 -3.17
CA ALA A 298 -13.03 7.38 -2.66
C ALA A 298 -13.17 7.60 -1.14
N MET A 299 -14.21 7.03 -0.53
CA MET A 299 -14.53 7.20 0.90
C MET A 299 -13.73 6.26 1.82
N GLY A 300 -13.21 5.15 1.29
CA GLY A 300 -12.46 4.16 2.06
C GLY A 300 -11.00 4.53 2.31
N GLY A 301 -10.28 3.66 3.03
CA GLY A 301 -8.83 3.78 3.26
C GLY A 301 -7.96 3.40 2.06
N THR A 302 -8.55 2.87 0.98
CA THR A 302 -7.84 2.38 -0.20
C THR A 302 -7.11 3.51 -0.94
N GLY A 303 -5.80 3.61 -0.78
CA GLY A 303 -4.97 4.57 -1.51
C GLY A 303 -5.07 4.43 -3.04
N SER A 304 -5.05 5.56 -3.76
CA SER A 304 -5.21 5.63 -5.22
C SER A 304 -3.89 5.57 -6.01
N CYS A 305 -2.74 5.51 -5.33
CA CYS A 305 -1.40 5.50 -5.94
C CYS A 305 -1.21 6.67 -6.93
N LEU A 306 -0.87 6.42 -8.20
CA LEU A 306 -0.66 7.47 -9.23
C LEU A 306 -1.96 8.11 -9.75
N PHE A 307 -3.11 7.75 -9.19
CA PHE A 307 -4.40 8.40 -9.44
C PHE A 307 -4.83 9.24 -8.25
N ASN A 308 -5.77 10.15 -8.46
CA ASN A 308 -6.52 10.85 -7.43
C ASN A 308 -8.00 10.49 -7.55
N TRP A 309 -8.61 10.04 -6.45
CA TRP A 309 -9.99 9.53 -6.41
C TRP A 309 -11.06 10.48 -6.95
N ILE A 310 -10.85 11.80 -6.91
CA ILE A 310 -11.79 12.81 -7.41
C ILE A 310 -11.38 13.32 -8.80
N ARG A 311 -10.11 13.69 -9.01
CA ARG A 311 -9.64 14.22 -10.30
C ARG A 311 -9.74 13.17 -11.41
N ASP A 312 -9.38 11.92 -11.11
CA ASP A 312 -9.40 10.79 -12.04
C ASP A 312 -10.67 9.93 -11.93
N ALA A 313 -11.69 10.39 -11.20
CA ALA A 313 -12.88 9.59 -10.89
C ALA A 313 -13.54 9.00 -12.15
N HIS A 314 -13.58 9.75 -13.26
CA HIS A 314 -14.14 9.28 -14.53
C HIS A 314 -13.38 8.09 -15.14
N VAL A 315 -12.07 7.99 -14.89
CA VAL A 315 -11.25 6.83 -15.28
C VAL A 315 -11.52 5.68 -14.31
N LEU A 316 -11.35 5.92 -13.01
CA LEU A 316 -11.46 4.91 -11.96
C LEU A 316 -12.84 4.24 -11.94
N TYR A 317 -13.93 4.99 -12.13
CA TYR A 317 -15.32 4.49 -12.17
C TYR A 317 -15.77 4.00 -13.55
N GLY A 318 -14.88 3.89 -14.54
CA GLY A 318 -15.19 3.28 -15.84
C GLY A 318 -16.07 4.12 -16.77
N LEU A 319 -16.04 5.45 -16.63
CA LEU A 319 -16.73 6.39 -17.53
C LEU A 319 -15.88 6.77 -18.76
N LYS A 320 -14.71 6.17 -18.92
CA LYS A 320 -13.87 6.23 -20.13
C LYS A 320 -13.98 4.94 -20.94
N THR A 321 -13.79 5.04 -22.25
CA THR A 321 -13.81 3.90 -23.19
C THR A 321 -12.49 3.12 -23.22
N TYR A 322 -11.50 3.54 -22.44
CA TYR A 322 -10.16 2.97 -22.37
C TYR A 322 -9.81 2.66 -20.92
N VAL A 323 -8.94 1.66 -20.71
CA VAL A 323 -8.30 1.39 -19.42
C VAL A 323 -7.04 2.24 -19.30
N GLU A 324 -6.81 2.93 -18.19
CA GLU A 324 -5.60 3.75 -18.01
C GLU A 324 -4.55 3.04 -17.16
N ILE A 325 -3.31 3.00 -17.64
CA ILE A 325 -2.17 2.43 -16.92
C ILE A 325 -1.19 3.54 -16.61
N ARG A 326 -0.90 3.76 -15.32
CA ARG A 326 0.06 4.77 -14.84
C ARG A 326 1.30 4.12 -14.25
N VAL A 327 2.46 4.57 -14.72
CA VAL A 327 3.78 4.19 -14.20
C VAL A 327 4.67 5.42 -14.03
N SER A 328 5.57 5.37 -13.06
CA SER A 328 6.55 6.40 -12.75
C SER A 328 7.81 6.20 -13.58
N THR A 329 8.25 7.21 -14.33
CA THR A 329 9.52 7.15 -15.07
C THR A 329 10.58 8.04 -14.42
N ALA A 330 11.85 7.64 -14.56
CA ALA A 330 12.95 8.58 -14.38
C ALA A 330 12.81 9.78 -15.34
N ILE A 331 13.51 10.88 -15.05
CA ILE A 331 13.51 12.08 -15.90
C ILE A 331 14.02 11.71 -17.29
N MET A 332 13.14 11.77 -18.29
CA MET A 332 13.50 11.58 -19.69
C MET A 332 14.18 12.84 -20.25
N PRO A 333 15.26 12.71 -21.04
CA PRO A 333 15.81 13.85 -21.79
C PRO A 333 14.76 14.47 -22.72
N ALA A 334 14.71 15.81 -22.76
CA ALA A 334 13.69 16.57 -23.48
C ALA A 334 13.72 16.38 -25.02
N ASP A 335 14.75 15.72 -25.55
CA ASP A 335 15.00 15.46 -26.97
C ASP A 335 14.77 13.99 -27.39
N TYR A 336 14.35 13.11 -26.46
CA TYR A 336 14.11 11.70 -26.76
C TYR A 336 12.95 11.49 -27.76
N LYS A 337 13.23 10.84 -28.89
CA LYS A 337 12.25 10.53 -29.95
C LYS A 337 11.90 9.05 -29.97
N VAL A 338 10.62 8.74 -29.76
CA VAL A 338 10.08 7.38 -29.87
C VAL A 338 9.97 6.96 -31.34
N ASN A 339 10.39 5.74 -31.67
CA ASN A 339 10.18 5.16 -32.99
C ASN A 339 9.03 4.13 -32.96
N LEU A 340 7.81 4.58 -33.21
CA LEU A 340 6.60 3.75 -33.14
C LEU A 340 6.48 2.68 -34.26
N GLU A 341 7.39 2.63 -35.24
CA GLU A 341 7.27 1.74 -36.41
C GLU A 341 7.60 0.26 -36.11
N ALA A 342 8.02 -0.08 -34.89
CA ALA A 342 8.49 -1.42 -34.51
C ALA A 342 7.45 -2.31 -33.79
N THR A 343 6.23 -1.84 -33.49
CA THR A 343 5.27 -2.61 -32.65
C THR A 343 4.20 -3.40 -33.42
N THR A 344 4.33 -3.55 -34.74
CA THR A 344 3.48 -4.43 -35.58
C THR A 344 4.20 -5.71 -36.00
N THR A 345 4.63 -6.50 -35.02
CA THR A 345 4.87 -7.94 -35.22
C THR A 345 4.00 -8.74 -34.26
N GLN A 346 3.10 -9.54 -34.84
CA GLN A 346 2.38 -10.57 -34.09
C GLN A 346 3.39 -11.64 -33.66
N PRO A 347 3.37 -12.14 -32.41
CA PRO A 347 3.74 -13.53 -32.21
C PRO A 347 2.65 -14.35 -32.90
N ALA A 348 2.98 -15.01 -34.01
CA ALA A 348 2.07 -15.93 -34.66
C ALA A 348 1.89 -17.17 -33.76
N ASP A 349 0.63 -17.52 -33.53
CA ASP A 349 0.21 -18.73 -32.84
C ASP A 349 0.29 -19.90 -33.83
N GLU A 350 1.49 -20.47 -33.99
CA GLU A 350 1.74 -21.66 -34.83
C GLU A 350 2.64 -22.67 -34.08
N ASP A 351 2.15 -23.17 -32.94
CA ASP A 351 2.69 -24.37 -32.28
C ASP A 351 1.57 -25.39 -32.03
N ALA A 352 0.73 -25.59 -33.05
CA ALA A 352 -0.23 -26.69 -33.13
C ALA A 352 -0.52 -27.09 -34.59
N ASP A 353 -0.26 -28.37 -34.89
CA ASP A 353 -0.83 -29.14 -36.02
C ASP A 353 -0.28 -28.85 -37.44
N LYS A 354 0.90 -29.41 -37.76
CA LYS A 354 1.06 -30.41 -38.83
C LYS A 354 2.44 -31.08 -38.91
N ASP A 355 2.53 -32.28 -38.35
CA ASP A 355 3.35 -33.34 -38.95
C ASP A 355 2.61 -33.87 -40.20
N ALA A 356 2.99 -33.43 -41.40
CA ALA A 356 2.64 -34.11 -42.66
C ALA A 356 3.53 -33.68 -43.85
N ASP A 357 4.31 -34.64 -44.33
CA ASP A 357 4.76 -34.86 -45.72
C ASP A 357 5.73 -33.89 -46.47
N GLU A 358 6.90 -34.48 -46.75
CA GLU A 358 7.57 -34.57 -48.06
C GLU A 358 8.44 -33.41 -48.61
N HIS A 359 9.75 -33.56 -48.40
CA HIS A 359 10.80 -33.65 -49.42
C HIS A 359 10.75 -32.81 -50.72
N ALA A 360 11.66 -31.85 -50.81
CA ALA A 360 12.54 -31.56 -51.97
C ALA A 360 13.82 -30.88 -51.42
N ASP A 361 15.04 -31.40 -51.57
CA ASP A 361 15.90 -31.37 -52.78
C ASP A 361 16.12 -29.93 -53.34
N GLU A 362 17.33 -29.44 -53.64
CA GLU A 362 18.72 -29.87 -53.38
C GLU A 362 19.66 -28.67 -53.74
N HIS A 363 20.86 -28.59 -53.15
CA HIS A 363 22.08 -27.86 -53.60
C HIS A 363 22.09 -26.38 -54.10
N ALA A 364 23.01 -25.57 -53.54
CA ALA A 364 24.22 -25.07 -54.25
C ALA A 364 25.19 -24.23 -53.37
N ASP A 365 26.47 -24.64 -53.37
CA ASP A 365 27.78 -23.94 -53.21
C ASP A 365 27.91 -22.66 -52.34
N GLU A 366 28.80 -22.54 -51.33
CA GLU A 366 30.28 -22.71 -51.22
C GLU A 366 31.15 -21.47 -51.61
N HIS A 367 32.21 -21.26 -50.81
CA HIS A 367 33.29 -20.23 -50.90
C HIS A 367 32.87 -18.77 -50.59
N ALA A 368 33.67 -17.88 -49.97
CA ALA A 368 34.91 -17.94 -49.16
C ALA A 368 35.00 -16.56 -48.40
N ASP A 369 35.99 -16.20 -47.56
CA ASP A 369 37.31 -16.76 -47.21
C ASP A 369 37.73 -16.28 -45.79
N GLU A 370 38.88 -16.73 -45.26
CA GLU A 370 39.44 -16.32 -43.96
C GLU A 370 40.30 -15.04 -44.02
N HIS A 371 40.38 -14.27 -42.93
CA HIS A 371 41.57 -13.57 -42.38
C HIS A 371 41.13 -12.73 -41.16
N ALA A 372 41.82 -12.54 -40.03
CA ALA A 372 43.00 -13.08 -39.35
C ALA A 372 43.67 -11.90 -38.60
N ASP A 373 44.17 -12.16 -37.38
CA ASP A 373 45.04 -11.33 -36.53
C ASP A 373 44.53 -9.96 -36.02
N VAL A 374 44.36 -9.75 -34.69
CA VAL A 374 45.31 -9.75 -33.55
C VAL A 374 45.98 -8.40 -33.35
N HIS A 375 45.75 -7.79 -32.18
CA HIS A 375 46.77 -7.16 -31.32
C HIS A 375 46.19 -6.74 -29.95
N ALA A 376 46.87 -7.16 -28.88
CA ALA A 376 47.17 -6.46 -27.61
C ALA A 376 46.05 -5.65 -26.91
N ASP A 377 45.61 -5.91 -25.68
CA ASP A 377 46.24 -6.48 -24.47
C ASP A 377 47.37 -5.62 -23.83
N GLU A 378 47.38 -5.57 -22.49
CA GLU A 378 48.30 -4.82 -21.59
C GLU A 378 48.22 -3.27 -21.54
N ASP A 379 47.38 -2.74 -20.63
CA ASP A 379 47.69 -1.59 -19.73
C ASP A 379 46.47 -1.34 -18.79
N ALA A 380 46.56 -1.23 -17.46
CA ALA A 380 47.55 -1.74 -16.50
C ALA A 380 46.87 -1.82 -15.11
N ASP A 381 47.09 -2.90 -14.36
CA ASP A 381 46.75 -2.94 -12.94
C ASP A 381 47.66 -1.96 -12.16
N LYS A 382 47.08 -0.87 -11.66
CA LYS A 382 47.56 -0.02 -10.56
C LYS A 382 46.56 1.11 -10.30
N ASP A 383 45.74 0.92 -9.28
CA ASP A 383 45.66 1.82 -8.12
C ASP A 383 44.65 1.20 -7.15
N ALA A 384 45.15 0.24 -6.36
CA ALA A 384 44.50 -0.24 -5.15
C ALA A 384 45.12 0.51 -3.95
N ASP A 385 44.29 0.81 -2.96
CA ASP A 385 44.65 1.28 -1.62
C ASP A 385 45.46 2.58 -1.51
N GLU A 386 44.78 3.72 -1.66
CA GLU A 386 44.93 4.87 -0.75
C GLU A 386 43.59 5.62 -0.64
N HIS A 387 43.27 6.17 0.54
CA HIS A 387 41.96 6.75 0.94
C HIS A 387 40.84 5.78 1.36
N ALA A 388 41.15 4.89 2.30
CA ALA A 388 40.25 4.72 3.45
C ALA A 388 40.44 5.90 4.44
N ASP A 389 39.42 6.19 5.24
CA ASP A 389 39.42 7.11 6.39
C ASP A 389 39.81 8.59 6.12
N GLU A 390 38.86 9.39 5.61
CA GLU A 390 38.57 10.78 6.05
C GLU A 390 37.41 11.37 5.22
N ASP A 391 36.17 11.32 5.74
CA ASP A 391 35.03 12.24 5.44
C ASP A 391 33.70 11.79 6.10
N ALA A 392 33.66 10.63 6.74
CA ALA A 392 32.49 10.10 7.47
C ALA A 392 32.13 10.85 8.78
N ASP A 393 32.53 12.12 8.95
CA ASP A 393 32.53 12.78 10.28
C ASP A 393 32.35 14.32 10.26
N LYS A 394 31.71 14.91 9.22
CA LYS A 394 31.50 16.39 9.15
C LYS A 394 30.16 16.96 8.70
N ASP A 395 29.27 16.19 8.08
CA ASP A 395 27.94 16.68 7.67
C ASP A 395 26.77 16.13 8.51
N ALA A 396 27.07 15.39 9.59
CA ALA A 396 26.07 14.90 10.54
C ALA A 396 25.70 15.90 11.67
N ASP A 397 26.32 17.09 11.69
CA ASP A 397 26.37 17.97 12.87
C ASP A 397 25.98 19.43 12.56
N LYS A 398 25.09 19.64 11.57
CA LYS A 398 24.59 20.99 11.20
C LYS A 398 23.10 21.16 10.86
N ASP A 399 22.39 20.11 10.43
CA ASP A 399 20.95 20.23 10.16
C ASP A 399 20.06 19.87 11.36
N ALA A 400 20.66 19.55 12.52
CA ALA A 400 19.94 19.27 13.77
C ALA A 400 19.53 20.54 14.56
N ASP A 401 20.09 21.71 14.25
CA ASP A 401 20.01 22.92 15.10
C ASP A 401 19.24 24.12 14.50
N GLU A 402 18.72 24.06 13.26
CA GLU A 402 17.95 25.18 12.66
C GLU A 402 16.44 24.90 12.41
N HIS A 403 15.95 23.70 12.69
CA HIS A 403 14.52 23.36 12.54
C HIS A 403 13.77 23.00 13.83
N ALA A 404 14.42 23.08 15.00
CA ALA A 404 13.77 22.85 16.30
C ALA A 404 13.07 24.08 16.91
N ASP A 405 13.25 25.29 16.35
CA ASP A 405 13.05 26.55 17.09
C ASP A 405 12.11 27.57 16.40
N LYS A 406 11.18 27.11 15.53
CA LYS A 406 10.27 28.03 14.77
C LYS A 406 8.78 27.70 14.67
N ASP A 407 8.30 26.52 15.07
CA ASP A 407 6.86 26.17 15.00
C ASP A 407 6.19 25.81 16.34
N THR A 408 6.91 25.91 17.47
CA THR A 408 6.37 25.70 18.83
C THR A 408 5.79 26.95 19.50
N ASP A 409 5.98 28.14 18.92
CA ASP A 409 5.75 29.42 19.62
C ASP A 409 4.59 30.28 19.02
N LYS A 410 3.63 29.66 18.31
CA LYS A 410 2.50 30.38 17.69
C LYS A 410 1.08 29.79 17.80
N HIS A 411 0.89 28.64 18.46
CA HIS A 411 -0.44 28.05 18.64
C HIS A 411 -0.76 27.63 20.09
N ALA A 412 -0.04 28.20 21.08
CA ALA A 412 -0.30 27.97 22.50
C ALA A 412 -0.94 29.16 23.25
N ASP A 413 -1.23 30.28 22.56
CA ASP A 413 -1.55 31.57 23.21
C ASP A 413 -2.82 32.28 22.68
N GLU A 414 -3.72 31.59 21.96
CA GLU A 414 -4.99 32.19 21.47
C GLU A 414 -6.30 31.59 22.03
N ASP A 415 -6.26 30.45 22.74
CA ASP A 415 -7.43 29.76 23.32
C ASP A 415 -7.48 29.73 24.86
N ALA A 416 -6.54 30.39 25.55
CA ALA A 416 -6.51 30.46 27.02
C ALA A 416 -7.15 31.73 27.62
N ASP A 417 -7.36 32.79 26.81
CA ASP A 417 -7.57 34.16 27.32
C ASP A 417 -8.87 34.84 26.83
N LYS A 418 -9.94 34.05 26.60
CA LYS A 418 -11.25 34.57 26.14
C LYS A 418 -12.48 34.20 26.99
N ASP A 419 -12.33 33.42 28.06
CA ASP A 419 -13.45 33.05 28.95
C ASP A 419 -13.33 33.61 30.39
N THR A 420 -12.29 34.41 30.70
CA THR A 420 -12.06 34.96 32.05
C THR A 420 -12.40 36.44 32.23
N ASP A 421 -12.58 37.21 31.14
CA ASP A 421 -12.59 38.69 31.20
C ASP A 421 -13.92 39.33 30.75
N LYS A 422 -15.06 38.68 31.04
CA LYS A 422 -16.40 39.18 30.67
C LYS A 422 -17.51 39.11 31.72
N HIS A 423 -17.18 38.86 32.98
CA HIS A 423 -18.14 38.90 34.09
C HIS A 423 -17.65 39.66 35.34
N ALA A 424 -16.70 40.59 35.17
CA ALA A 424 -16.04 41.29 36.28
C ALA A 424 -15.99 42.84 36.17
N ASP A 425 -16.80 43.51 35.33
CA ASP A 425 -16.93 44.98 35.40
C ASP A 425 -18.27 45.59 34.92
N GLU A 426 -19.39 44.86 35.08
CA GLU A 426 -20.73 45.45 34.98
C GLU A 426 -21.60 44.99 36.17
N HIS A 427 -21.45 45.69 37.32
CA HIS A 427 -22.50 46.01 38.31
C HIS A 427 -21.88 46.66 39.57
N ALA A 428 -21.19 47.80 39.37
CA ALA A 428 -20.65 48.63 40.44
C ALA A 428 -21.18 50.07 40.37
N ASP A 429 -22.50 50.25 40.23
CA ASP A 429 -23.23 51.38 40.81
C ASP A 429 -24.75 51.23 40.59
N GLU A 430 -25.46 50.70 41.59
CA GLU A 430 -26.83 51.13 41.91
C GLU A 430 -27.16 50.79 43.37
N HIS A 431 -27.27 51.83 44.20
CA HIS A 431 -27.95 51.87 45.52
C HIS A 431 -27.57 50.79 46.55
N ALA A 432 -26.71 51.07 47.54
CA ALA A 432 -26.94 52.07 48.58
C ALA A 432 -28.39 52.15 49.11
N ASP A 433 -28.83 51.13 49.87
CA ASP A 433 -29.58 51.40 51.11
C ASP A 433 -29.69 50.21 52.08
N LYS A 434 -29.62 50.56 53.37
CA LYS A 434 -30.27 49.95 54.54
C LYS A 434 -30.21 48.42 54.77
N ASN A 435 -29.48 47.96 55.79
CA ASN A 435 -29.84 47.97 57.23
C ASN A 435 -30.62 46.72 57.65
N THR A 436 -30.24 46.12 58.79
CA THR A 436 -31.11 45.42 59.76
C THR A 436 -31.97 44.22 59.26
N ASP A 437 -32.13 43.12 59.99
CA ASP A 437 -31.81 42.88 61.39
C ASP A 437 -31.71 41.39 61.72
N ALA A 438 -31.31 41.15 62.96
CA ALA A 438 -31.53 39.98 63.78
C ALA A 438 -32.60 38.93 63.37
N VAL A 439 -32.21 37.65 63.50
CA VAL A 439 -32.80 36.62 64.39
C VAL A 439 -34.30 36.25 64.25
N ALA A 440 -34.59 34.96 64.53
CA ALA A 440 -35.90 34.30 64.47
C ALA A 440 -36.34 33.92 63.03
N GLU A 441 -37.02 32.80 62.77
CA GLU A 441 -37.58 31.82 63.69
C GLU A 441 -37.60 30.40 63.08
N SER A 442 -37.18 29.45 63.91
CA SER A 442 -37.74 28.12 64.13
C SER A 442 -38.79 27.50 63.16
N LYS A 443 -38.61 26.18 62.94
CA LYS A 443 -39.65 25.14 62.85
C LYS A 443 -40.76 25.26 61.79
N LYS A 444 -40.70 24.32 60.83
CA LYS A 444 -41.62 23.16 60.74
C LYS A 444 -41.03 22.13 59.77
N ALA A 445 -40.92 20.86 60.16
CA ALA A 445 -41.88 19.80 59.81
C ALA A 445 -42.18 19.81 58.29
N GLY A 446 -41.72 18.87 57.48
CA GLY A 446 -41.55 17.43 57.76
C GLY A 446 -42.72 16.67 57.13
N LYS A 447 -42.49 15.42 56.71
CA LYS A 447 -43.33 14.61 55.78
C LYS A 447 -43.18 14.99 54.30
N ASP A 448 -43.30 14.06 53.36
CA ASP A 448 -43.30 12.59 53.48
C ASP A 448 -42.56 11.98 52.27
N ARG A 449 -42.10 10.75 52.46
CA ARG A 449 -41.50 9.86 51.45
C ARG A 449 -42.58 9.38 50.45
N VAL A 450 -42.15 8.67 49.40
CA VAL A 450 -42.98 7.94 48.39
C VAL A 450 -43.42 8.87 47.24
N LEU A 451 -43.18 8.55 45.96
CA LEU A 451 -42.81 7.26 45.32
C LEU A 451 -41.58 7.44 44.42
#